data_AF-A0A5C8E7Z9-F1
#
_entry.id   AF-A0A5C8E7Z9-F1
#
_cell.length_a   1.000
_cell.length_b   1.000
_cell.length_c   1.000
_cell.angle_alpha   90.00
_cell.angle_beta   90.00
_cell.angle_gamma   90.00
#
_symmetry.space_group_name_H-M   'P 1'
#
loop_
_entity.id
_entity.type
_entity.pdbx_description
1 polymer ?
#
loop_
_entity_poly.entity_id
_entity_poly.type
_entity_poly.pdbx_seq_one_letter_code
_entity_poly.pdbx_strand_id
1 'polypeptide(L)'
;MSYTYPWTPTHGLSTDQDQKRAALNYLNEAWAEARHDGVDGDCLAQASLFAAFAELVSTYGEDAVAKFVEGLAGRIRSGEFSVVEFRQ
;
A
#
# COMPACT_ATOMS: atom_id res chain seq x y z
N MET A 1 46.88 -0.77 20.82
CA MET A 1 46.45 -1.11 19.44
C MET A 1 44.98 -0.77 19.34
N SER A 2 44.68 0.37 18.74
CA SER A 2 43.33 0.94 18.63
C SER A 2 42.73 0.45 17.30
N TYR A 3 41.69 -0.37 17.35
CA TYR A 3 40.95 -0.74 16.14
C TYR A 3 39.83 0.27 15.91
N THR A 4 40.08 1.20 14.99
CA THR A 4 39.02 2.00 14.37
C THR A 4 38.31 1.07 13.39
N TYR A 5 37.00 0.86 13.55
CA TYR A 5 36.20 0.19 12.53
C TYR A 5 35.77 1.24 11.49
N PRO A 6 36.27 1.20 10.25
CA PRO A 6 35.68 1.95 9.18
C PRO A 6 34.48 1.15 8.68
N TRP A 7 33.31 1.79 8.63
CA TRP A 7 32.15 1.31 7.90
C TRP A 7 31.26 0.28 8.63
N THR A 8 30.36 0.77 9.48
CA THR A 8 29.01 0.20 9.48
C THR A 8 28.13 1.11 8.62
N PRO A 9 27.53 0.60 7.54
CA PRO A 9 26.67 1.39 6.69
C PRO A 9 25.50 1.87 7.55
N THR A 10 25.26 3.17 7.52
CA THR A 10 23.97 3.75 7.89
C THR A 10 22.91 2.88 7.24
N HIS A 11 22.14 2.15 8.04
CA HIS A 11 20.94 1.47 7.56
C HIS A 11 20.13 2.58 6.90
N GLY A 12 20.17 2.60 5.56
CA GLY A 12 19.56 3.63 4.77
C GLY A 12 18.12 3.69 5.24
N LEU A 13 17.72 4.84 5.77
CA LEU A 13 16.33 5.16 5.91
C LEU A 13 15.79 5.11 4.49
N SER A 14 15.32 3.93 4.06
CA SER A 14 14.66 3.72 2.79
C SER A 14 13.68 4.86 2.67
N THR A 15 13.79 5.64 1.60
CA THR A 15 12.95 6.82 1.45
C THR A 15 11.49 6.39 1.58
N ASP A 16 10.59 7.28 1.99
CA ASP A 16 9.14 6.97 2.03
C ASP A 16 8.67 6.32 0.71
N GLN A 17 9.28 6.69 -0.42
CA GLN A 17 9.05 6.08 -1.72
C GLN A 17 9.54 4.64 -1.83
N ASP A 18 10.72 4.31 -1.30
CA ASP A 18 11.24 2.94 -1.27
C ASP A 18 10.40 2.05 -0.36
N GLN A 19 9.97 2.56 0.80
CA GLN A 19 9.07 1.85 1.71
C GLN A 19 7.72 1.58 1.03
N LYS A 20 7.14 2.58 0.36
CA LYS A 20 5.90 2.43 -0.41
C LYS A 20 6.03 1.40 -1.52
N ARG A 21 7.13 1.42 -2.28
CA ARG A 21 7.39 0.43 -3.35
C ARG A 21 7.52 -0.98 -2.79
N ALA A 22 8.25 -1.15 -1.68
CA ALA A 22 8.37 -2.45 -1.03
C ALA A 22 7.01 -2.98 -0.56
N ALA A 23 6.21 -2.14 0.10
CA ALA A 23 4.86 -2.50 0.52
C ALA A 23 3.96 -2.91 -0.66
N LEU A 24 4.01 -2.18 -1.77
CA LEU A 24 3.26 -2.53 -2.98
C LEU A 24 3.68 -3.88 -3.57
N ASN A 25 4.97 -4.20 -3.57
CA ASN A 25 5.43 -5.52 -4.03
C ASN A 25 4.90 -6.64 -3.13
N TYR A 26 5.01 -6.50 -1.81
CA TYR A 26 4.46 -7.47 -0.86
C TYR A 26 2.95 -7.68 -1.06
N LEU A 27 2.20 -6.60 -1.28
CA LEU A 27 0.76 -6.69 -1.54
C LEU A 27 0.46 -7.38 -2.88
N ASN A 28 1.22 -7.09 -3.93
CA ASN A 28 1.06 -7.74 -5.23
C ASN A 28 1.34 -9.25 -5.16
N GLU A 29 2.38 -9.65 -4.43
CA GLU A 29 2.70 -11.07 -4.21
C GLU A 29 1.58 -11.77 -3.42
N ALA A 30 1.13 -11.16 -2.31
CA ALA A 30 0.01 -11.69 -1.54
C ALA A 30 -1.28 -11.81 -2.36
N TRP A 31 -1.52 -10.88 -3.28
CA TRP A 31 -2.66 -10.92 -4.19
C TRP A 31 -2.54 -12.01 -5.25
N ALA A 32 -1.35 -12.21 -5.80
CA ALA A 32 -1.09 -13.29 -6.76
C ALA A 32 -1.31 -14.66 -6.10
N GLU A 33 -0.82 -14.84 -4.88
CA GLU A 33 -0.99 -16.07 -4.10
C GLU A 33 -2.48 -16.32 -3.76
N ALA A 34 -3.18 -15.31 -3.23
CA ALA A 34 -4.60 -15.44 -2.90
C ALA A 34 -5.45 -15.85 -4.11
N ARG A 35 -5.15 -15.29 -5.29
CA ARG A 35 -5.81 -15.69 -6.54
C ARG A 35 -5.45 -17.10 -6.98
N HIS A 36 -4.19 -17.51 -6.79
CA HIS A 36 -3.77 -18.89 -7.05
C HIS A 36 -4.58 -19.87 -6.18
N ASP A 37 -4.83 -19.53 -4.92
CA ASP A 37 -5.64 -20.32 -3.99
C ASP A 37 -7.15 -20.29 -4.29
N GLY A 38 -7.57 -19.54 -5.31
CA GLY A 38 -8.96 -19.46 -5.77
C GLY A 38 -9.80 -18.41 -5.04
N VAL A 39 -9.18 -17.47 -4.31
CA VAL A 39 -9.89 -16.35 -3.70
C VAL A 39 -10.37 -15.40 -4.79
N ASP A 40 -11.65 -15.03 -4.72
CA ASP A 40 -12.26 -14.09 -5.65
C ASP A 40 -11.62 -12.69 -5.51
N GLY A 41 -11.36 -12.05 -6.66
CA GLY A 41 -10.67 -10.77 -6.73
C GLY A 41 -11.46 -9.61 -6.10
N ASP A 42 -12.79 -9.63 -6.17
CA ASP A 42 -13.64 -8.63 -5.52
C ASP A 42 -13.61 -8.82 -4.00
N CYS A 43 -13.74 -10.05 -3.52
CA CYS A 43 -13.59 -10.35 -2.09
C CYS A 43 -12.23 -9.90 -1.54
N LEU A 44 -11.15 -10.16 -2.28
CA LEU A 44 -9.81 -9.74 -1.88
C LEU A 44 -9.65 -8.21 -1.87
N ALA A 45 -10.23 -7.51 -2.85
CA ALA A 45 -10.21 -6.06 -2.89
C ALA A 45 -10.96 -5.45 -1.69
N GLN A 46 -12.15 -5.97 -1.38
CA GLN A 46 -12.94 -5.52 -0.23
C GLN A 46 -12.20 -5.76 1.10
N ALA A 47 -11.61 -6.94 1.27
CA ALA A 47 -10.80 -7.26 2.45
C ALA A 47 -9.58 -6.34 2.58
N SER A 48 -8.90 -6.05 1.45
CA SER A 48 -7.75 -5.16 1.42
C SER A 48 -8.13 -3.72 1.79
N LEU A 49 -9.28 -3.22 1.30
CA LEU A 49 -9.79 -1.90 1.68
C LEU A 49 -10.11 -1.82 3.16
N PHE A 50 -10.74 -2.85 3.73
CA PHE A 50 -10.99 -2.91 5.16
C PHE A 50 -9.70 -2.86 5.97
N ALA A 51 -8.71 -3.70 5.64
CA ALA A 51 -7.43 -3.73 6.32
C ALA A 51 -6.70 -2.38 6.23
N ALA A 52 -6.68 -1.77 5.04
CA ALA A 52 -6.08 -0.45 4.84
C ALA A 52 -6.77 0.63 5.69
N PHE A 53 -8.10 0.68 5.72
CA PHE A 53 -8.81 1.67 6.53
C PHE A 53 -8.64 1.41 8.03
N ALA A 54 -8.62 0.16 8.48
CA ALA A 54 -8.39 -0.19 9.89
C ALA A 54 -7.02 0.31 10.37
N GLU A 55 -5.96 0.09 9.58
CA GLU A 55 -4.61 0.60 9.88
C GLU A 55 -4.55 2.13 9.90
N LEU A 56 -5.19 2.80 8.93
CA LEU A 56 -5.27 4.26 8.88
C LEU A 56 -6.04 4.82 10.09
N VAL A 57 -7.15 4.20 10.48
CA VAL A 57 -7.94 4.63 11.65
C VAL A 57 -7.16 4.39 12.94
N SER A 58 -6.44 3.27 13.05
CA SER A 58 -5.58 3.00 14.20
C SER A 58 -4.44 4.02 14.34
N THR A 59 -3.88 4.46 13.21
CA THR A 59 -2.75 5.41 13.19
C THR A 59 -3.19 6.86 13.36
N TYR A 60 -4.29 7.27 12.74
CA TYR A 60 -4.68 8.69 12.61
C TYR A 60 -6.03 9.06 13.26
N GLY A 61 -6.84 8.07 13.63
CA GLY A 61 -8.19 8.26 14.18
C GLY A 61 -9.30 8.36 13.13
N GLU A 62 -10.53 8.08 13.55
CA GLU A 62 -11.70 7.98 12.68
C GLU A 62 -12.00 9.27 11.91
N ASP A 63 -12.01 10.43 12.57
CA ASP A 63 -12.28 11.72 11.94
C ASP A 63 -11.27 12.09 10.85
N ALA A 64 -9.99 11.76 11.05
CA ALA A 64 -8.93 12.05 10.09
C ALA A 64 -9.10 11.20 8.82
N VAL A 65 -9.43 9.92 8.99
CA VAL A 65 -9.68 8.99 7.88
C VAL A 65 -10.98 9.33 7.16
N ALA A 66 -12.03 9.71 7.89
CA ALA A 66 -13.29 10.16 7.30
C ALA A 66 -13.06 11.35 6.34
N LYS A 67 -12.33 12.38 6.80
CA LYS A 67 -11.93 13.52 5.96
C LYS A 67 -11.07 13.11 4.77
N PHE A 68 -10.16 12.16 4.96
CA PHE A 68 -9.33 11.64 3.86
C PHE A 68 -10.17 11.00 2.74
N VAL A 69 -11.27 10.30 3.09
CA VAL A 69 -12.11 9.61 2.10
C VAL A 69 -13.27 10.45 1.54
N GLU A 70 -13.57 11.63 2.09
CA GLU A 70 -14.68 12.50 1.63
C GLU A 70 -14.64 12.80 0.12
N GLY A 71 -13.45 12.89 -0.48
CA GLY A 71 -13.27 13.12 -1.92
C GLY A 71 -13.19 11.85 -2.78
N LEU A 72 -13.15 10.67 -2.17
CA LEU A 72 -12.80 9.42 -2.85
C LEU A 72 -13.81 9.05 -3.93
N ALA A 73 -15.10 9.20 -3.65
CA ALA A 73 -16.15 8.94 -4.64
C ALA A 73 -16.03 9.85 -5.88
N GLY A 74 -15.62 11.11 -5.69
CA GLY A 74 -15.37 12.05 -6.79
C GLY A 74 -14.21 11.59 -7.67
N ARG A 75 -13.10 11.18 -7.04
CA ARG A 75 -11.90 10.65 -7.70
C ARG A 75 -12.17 9.36 -8.48
N ILE A 76 -12.98 8.46 -7.92
CA ILE A 76 -13.43 7.24 -8.61
C ILE A 76 -14.25 7.60 -9.85
N ARG A 77 -15.22 8.52 -9.72
CA ARG A 77 -16.06 8.96 -10.85
C ARG A 77 -15.29 9.73 -11.91
N SER A 78 -14.21 10.41 -11.55
CA SER A 78 -13.31 11.06 -12.52
C SER A 78 -12.39 10.06 -13.24
N GLY A 79 -12.48 8.77 -12.93
CA GLY A 79 -11.70 7.72 -13.57
C GLY A 79 -10.25 7.62 -13.07
N GLU A 80 -9.91 8.22 -11.93
CA GLU A 80 -8.53 8.24 -11.41
C GLU A 80 -7.99 6.83 -11.12
N PHE A 81 -8.89 5.89 -10.81
CA PHE A 81 -8.57 4.48 -10.54
C PHE A 81 -8.94 3.55 -11.69
N SER A 82 -9.52 4.09 -12.77
CA SER A 82 -9.74 3.32 -13.99
C SER A 82 -8.41 3.22 -14.71
N VAL A 83 -7.74 2.08 -14.56
CA VAL A 83 -6.59 1.73 -15.41
C VAL A 83 -7.17 1.60 -16.82
N VAL A 84 -7.01 2.65 -17.62
CA VAL A 84 -7.29 2.58 -19.06
C VAL A 84 -6.23 1.63 -19.61
N GLU A 85 -6.56 0.35 -19.69
CA GLU A 85 -5.75 -0.64 -20.38
C GLU A 85 -5.77 -0.22 -21.85
N PHE A 86 -4.80 0.61 -22.25
CA PHE A 86 -4.51 0.83 -23.67
C PHE A 86 -3.88 -0.48 -24.16
N ARG A 87 -4.75 -1.43 -24.52
CA ARG A 87 -4.38 -2.63 -25.26
C ARG A 87 -3.77 -2.17 -26.59
N GLN A 88 -2.46 -2.25 -26.70
CA GLN A 88 -1.72 -2.26 -27.98
C GLN A 88 -1.37 -3.72 -28.31
#